data_AF-A0A0F9M4Q1-F1
#
_entry.id   AF-A0A0F9M4Q1-F1
#
_cell.length_a   1.000
_cell.length_b   1.000
_cell.length_c   1.000
_cell.angle_alpha   90.00
_cell.angle_beta   90.00
_cell.angle_gamma   90.00
#
_symmetry.space_group_name_H-M   'P 1'
#
loop_
_entity.id
_entity.type
_entity.pdbx_description
1 polymer ?
#
loop_
_entity_poly.entity_id
_entity_poly.type
_entity_poly.pdbx_seq_one_letter_code
_entity_poly.pdbx_strand_id
1 'polypeptide(L)'
;MNWYKKAKKWKEHIPGGKADGKKPEDFEHSQIERGKTVEFEHSKDPDVAREVSMDHLEEHPDYYVGLKHMEDMLSEIEKREKNRKK
;
A
#
# COMPACT_ATOMS: atom_id res chain seq x y z
N MET A 1 -5.93 10.59 -35.29
CA MET A 1 -5.61 11.55 -34.21
C MET A 1 -4.91 10.79 -33.09
N ASN A 2 -3.61 10.98 -32.92
CA ASN A 2 -2.79 10.24 -31.96
C ASN A 2 -2.98 10.86 -30.55
N TRP A 3 -3.84 10.25 -29.73
CA TRP A 3 -4.22 10.71 -28.39
C TRP A 3 -3.15 10.34 -27.35
N TYR A 4 -1.87 10.60 -27.62
CA TYR A 4 -0.79 10.23 -26.72
C TYR A 4 -0.93 10.99 -25.39
N LYS A 5 -1.63 10.38 -24.43
CA LYS A 5 -1.70 10.83 -23.04
C LYS A 5 -0.26 10.83 -22.52
N LYS A 6 0.36 12.01 -22.42
CA LYS A 6 1.57 12.17 -21.61
C LYS A 6 1.26 11.62 -20.22
N ALA A 7 1.87 10.51 -19.85
CA ALA A 7 1.80 10.02 -18.48
C ALA A 7 2.28 11.12 -17.54
N LYS A 8 1.51 11.39 -16.48
CA LYS A 8 1.86 12.36 -15.44
C LYS A 8 3.20 11.90 -14.85
N LYS A 9 4.24 12.73 -14.97
CA LYS A 9 5.57 12.42 -14.40
C LYS A 9 5.43 12.33 -12.88
N TRP A 10 6.03 11.30 -12.28
CA TRP A 10 6.09 11.14 -10.83
C TRP A 10 6.66 12.41 -10.18
N LYS A 11 6.03 12.81 -9.09
CA LYS A 11 6.47 13.88 -8.20
C LYS A 11 6.13 13.42 -6.80
N GLU A 12 7.06 13.60 -5.88
CA GLU A 12 6.85 13.41 -4.45
C GLU A 12 5.95 14.52 -3.88
N HIS A 13 5.01 14.13 -3.03
CA HIS A 13 3.98 14.97 -2.43
C HIS A 13 4.20 15.17 -0.92
N ILE A 14 4.66 14.13 -0.22
CA ILE A 14 4.95 14.13 1.22
C ILE A 14 6.46 13.94 1.42
N PRO A 15 7.18 14.94 1.93
CA PRO A 15 8.61 14.80 2.20
C PRO A 15 8.87 13.93 3.43
N GLY A 16 9.96 13.16 3.41
CA GLY A 16 10.37 12.27 4.48
C GLY A 16 9.96 10.81 4.22
N GLY A 17 9.91 10.01 5.28
CA GLY A 17 9.72 8.56 5.13
C GLY A 17 11.01 7.84 4.73
N LYS A 18 10.92 6.52 4.56
CA LYS A 18 12.08 5.69 4.19
C LYS A 18 12.28 5.63 2.68
N ALA A 19 11.20 5.83 1.91
CA ALA A 19 11.23 5.87 0.46
C ALA A 19 11.44 7.28 -0.12
N ASP A 20 11.82 8.26 0.70
CA ASP A 20 12.13 9.64 0.28
C ASP A 20 13.09 9.65 -0.91
N GLY A 21 12.71 10.35 -1.98
CA GLY A 21 13.48 10.42 -3.23
C GLY A 21 13.44 9.17 -4.12
N LYS A 22 12.76 8.09 -3.71
CA LYS A 22 12.51 6.91 -4.56
C LYS A 22 11.36 7.18 -5.53
N LYS A 23 11.20 6.28 -6.50
CA LYS A 23 10.11 6.32 -7.47
C LYS A 23 9.28 5.04 -7.40
N PRO A 24 8.00 5.08 -7.83
CA PRO A 24 7.16 3.89 -7.83
C PRO A 24 7.74 2.74 -8.66
N GLU A 25 8.55 3.05 -9.68
CA GLU A 25 9.22 2.03 -10.51
C GLU A 25 10.35 1.28 -9.79
N ASP A 26 10.80 1.75 -8.63
CA ASP A 26 11.81 1.08 -7.81
C ASP A 26 11.20 -0.08 -6.97
N PHE A 27 9.87 -0.22 -6.98
CA PHE A 27 9.13 -1.19 -6.19
C PHE A 27 8.30 -2.14 -7.07
N GLU A 28 7.97 -3.32 -6.54
CA GLU A 28 7.09 -4.26 -7.20
C GLU A 28 5.69 -3.65 -7.42
N HIS A 29 5.30 -3.47 -8.68
CA HIS A 29 4.04 -2.82 -9.04
C HIS A 29 2.82 -3.49 -8.41
N SER A 30 2.85 -4.83 -8.26
CA SER A 30 1.77 -5.57 -7.62
C SER A 30 1.61 -5.23 -6.13
N GLN A 31 2.71 -4.94 -5.44
CA GLN A 31 2.70 -4.52 -4.04
C GLN A 31 2.25 -3.07 -3.90
N ILE A 32 2.64 -2.19 -4.83
CA ILE A 32 2.15 -0.79 -4.86
C ILE A 32 0.62 -0.73 -5.01
N GLU A 33 0.02 -1.53 -5.89
CA GLU A 33 -1.44 -1.51 -6.07
C GLU A 33 -2.18 -2.10 -4.86
N ARG A 34 -1.63 -3.14 -4.23
CA ARG A 34 -2.15 -3.65 -2.96
C ARG A 34 -2.08 -2.58 -1.87
N GLY A 35 -0.92 -1.94 -1.75
CA GLY A 35 -0.70 -0.90 -0.76
C GLY A 35 -1.63 0.26 -0.94
N LYS A 36 -1.75 0.81 -2.15
CA LYS A 36 -2.70 1.89 -2.45
C LYS A 36 -4.12 1.54 -2.02
N THR A 37 -4.54 0.29 -2.26
CA THR A 37 -5.88 -0.18 -1.87
C THR A 37 -6.06 -0.16 -0.35
N VAL A 38 -5.05 -0.62 0.40
CA VAL A 38 -5.05 -0.59 1.87
C VAL A 38 -4.99 0.85 2.39
N GLU A 39 -4.06 1.67 1.91
CA GLU A 39 -3.90 3.05 2.36
C GLU A 39 -5.10 3.95 2.01
N PHE A 40 -5.97 3.53 1.08
CA PHE A 40 -7.25 4.21 0.84
C PHE A 40 -8.20 4.18 2.05
N GLU A 41 -7.98 3.28 3.01
CA GLU A 41 -8.67 3.28 4.31
C GLU A 41 -8.28 4.50 5.17
N HIS A 42 -7.11 5.09 4.91
CA HIS A 42 -6.52 6.17 5.71
C HIS A 42 -6.40 7.50 4.95
N SER A 43 -6.29 7.48 3.63
CA SER A 43 -6.21 8.67 2.79
C SER A 43 -6.98 8.50 1.47
N LYS A 44 -7.74 9.49 1.05
CA LYS A 44 -8.45 9.45 -0.25
C LYS A 44 -7.61 9.96 -1.43
N ASP A 45 -6.41 10.46 -1.16
CA ASP A 45 -5.52 10.96 -2.21
C ASP A 45 -4.67 9.80 -2.77
N PRO A 46 -4.81 9.45 -4.06
CA PRO A 46 -4.07 8.35 -4.68
C PRO A 46 -2.56 8.56 -4.72
N ASP A 47 -2.09 9.83 -4.76
CA ASP A 47 -0.67 10.13 -4.77
C ASP A 47 -0.09 9.91 -3.36
N VAL A 48 -0.80 10.35 -2.31
CA VAL A 48 -0.45 10.08 -0.90
C VAL A 48 -0.47 8.59 -0.56
N ALA A 49 -1.53 7.87 -0.94
CA ALA A 49 -1.67 6.44 -0.68
C ALA A 49 -0.50 5.64 -1.29
N ARG A 50 -0.06 6.04 -2.50
CA ARG A 50 1.09 5.43 -3.16
C ARG A 50 2.40 5.73 -2.44
N GLU A 51 2.62 6.95 -1.98
CA GLU A 51 3.85 7.32 -1.24
C GLU A 51 3.99 6.56 0.07
N VAL A 52 2.91 6.49 0.86
CA VAL A 52 2.90 5.68 2.10
C VAL A 52 3.13 4.20 1.80
N SER A 53 2.57 3.69 0.69
CA SER A 53 2.85 2.33 0.25
C SER A 53 4.32 2.10 -0.07
N MET A 54 4.98 3.08 -0.71
CA MET A 54 6.41 2.99 -1.02
C MET A 54 7.25 2.97 0.26
N ASP A 55 6.90 3.78 1.26
CA ASP A 55 7.60 3.77 2.56
C ASP A 55 7.58 2.39 3.20
N HIS A 56 6.41 1.74 3.24
CA HIS A 56 6.28 0.39 3.79
C HIS A 56 7.04 -0.67 2.97
N LEU A 57 7.08 -0.52 1.64
CA LEU A 57 7.82 -1.44 0.78
C LEU A 57 9.33 -1.26 0.86
N GLU A 58 9.81 -0.06 1.21
CA GLU A 58 11.20 0.16 1.55
C GLU A 58 11.57 -0.50 2.90
N GLU A 59 10.63 -0.58 3.85
CA GLU A 59 10.83 -1.34 5.09
C GLU A 59 10.89 -2.84 4.84
N HIS A 60 9.99 -3.35 3.98
CA HIS A 60 9.94 -4.75 3.60
C HIS A 60 9.27 -4.93 2.23
N PRO A 61 9.93 -5.57 1.23
CA PRO A 61 9.38 -5.71 -0.12
C PRO A 61 8.01 -6.41 -0.18
N ASP A 62 7.73 -7.31 0.77
CA ASP A 62 6.46 -8.03 0.87
C ASP A 62 5.54 -7.52 1.99
N TYR A 63 5.68 -6.25 2.40
CA TYR A 63 4.92 -5.68 3.52
C TYR A 63 3.42 -5.99 3.45
N TYR A 64 2.78 -5.72 2.31
CA TYR A 64 1.33 -5.92 2.17
C TYR A 64 0.90 -7.38 2.06
N VAL A 65 1.80 -8.29 1.68
CA VAL A 65 1.54 -9.74 1.78
C VAL A 65 1.55 -10.17 3.25
N GLY A 66 2.53 -9.69 4.01
CA GLY A 66 2.61 -9.94 5.45
C GLY A 66 1.42 -9.35 6.20
N LEU A 67 1.04 -8.12 5.88
CA LEU A 67 -0.13 -7.44 6.46
C LEU A 67 -1.40 -8.26 6.25
N LYS A 68 -1.68 -8.65 5.00
CA LYS A 68 -2.87 -9.46 4.70
C LYS A 68 -2.89 -10.77 5.50
N HIS A 69 -1.74 -11.44 5.64
CA HIS A 69 -1.67 -12.68 6.42
C HIS A 69 -1.98 -12.44 7.90
N MET A 70 -1.45 -11.35 8.46
CA MET A 70 -1.71 -10.95 9.85
C MET A 70 -3.20 -10.63 10.06
N GLU A 71 -3.83 -9.89 9.15
CA GLU A 71 -5.25 -9.56 9.18
C GLU A 71 -6.14 -10.81 9.07
N ASP A 72 -5.81 -11.73 8.16
CA ASP A 72 -6.51 -13.01 8.02
C ASP A 72 -6.46 -13.78 9.34
N MET A 73 -5.28 -13.87 9.98
CA MET A 73 -5.11 -14.51 11.29
C MET A 73 -5.94 -13.84 12.39
N LEU A 74 -5.97 -12.50 12.43
CA LEU A 74 -6.77 -11.75 13.40
C LEU A 74 -8.25 -12.07 13.23
N SER A 75 -8.75 -12.09 11.98
CA SER A 75 -10.14 -12.43 11.69
C SER A 75 -10.52 -13.84 12.16
N GLU A 76 -9.61 -14.80 12.04
CA GLU A 76 -9.82 -16.19 12.49
C GLU A 76 -9.83 -16.30 14.02
N ILE A 77 -8.99 -15.55 14.71
CA ILE A 77 -9.02 -15.46 16.18
C ILE A 77 -10.37 -14.91 16.63
N GLU A 78 -10.83 -13.81 16.05
CA GLU A 78 -12.12 -13.19 16.40
C GLU A 78 -13.31 -14.13 16.19
N LYS A 79 -13.35 -14.86 15.06
CA LYS A 79 -14.37 -15.89 14.79
C LYS A 79 -14.37 -16.99 15.85
N ARG A 80 -13.18 -17.48 16.23
CA ARG A 80 -13.04 -18.50 17.28
C ARG A 80 -13.53 -17.98 18.64
N GLU A 81 -13.16 -16.76 19.03
CA GLU A 81 -13.63 -16.15 20.28
C GLU A 81 -15.16 -16.00 20.32
N LYS A 82 -15.75 -15.57 19.20
CA LYS A 82 -17.21 -15.42 19.08
C LYS A 82 -17.94 -16.75 19.20
N ASN A 83 -17.36 -17.82 18.65
CA ASN A 83 -17.93 -19.17 18.75
C ASN A 83 -17.81 -19.75 20.17
N ARG A 84 -16.73 -19.46 20.91
CA ARG A 84 -16.59 -19.89 22.31
C ARG A 84 -17.55 -19.20 23.28
N LYS A 85 -18.07 -18.03 22.91
CA LYS A 85 -19.03 -17.24 23.71
C LYS A 85 -20.49 -17.53 23.39
N LYS A 86 -20.77 -18.37 22.40
CA LYS A 86 -22.11 -18.86 22.06
C LYS A 86 -22.38 -20.19 22.76
#